data_AF-A0A1Z4NBJ0-F1
#
_entry.id   AF-A0A1Z4NBJ0-F1
#
_cell.length_a   1.000
_cell.length_b   1.000
_cell.length_c   1.000
_cell.angle_alpha   90.00
_cell.angle_beta   90.00
_cell.angle_gamma   90.00
#
_symmetry.space_group_name_H-M   'P 1'
#
loop_
_entity.id
_entity.type
_entity.pdbx_description
1 polymer ?
#
loop_
_entity_poly.entity_id
_entity_poly.type
_entity_poly.pdbx_seq_one_letter_code
_entity_poly.pdbx_strand_id
1 'polypeptide(L)' 'MIDGTEHPITRPQDREKQKQNYSGKKKRHTRKHSAAVDQTKRILVLSKALLRE' A
#
# COMPACT_ATOMS: atom_id res chain seq x y z
N MET A 1 -7.16 2.28 -16.05
CA MET A 1 -5.77 2.58 -15.67
C MET A 1 -5.51 1.93 -14.30
N ILE A 2 -4.32 1.38 -14.04
CA ILE A 2 -3.95 0.85 -12.72
C ILE A 2 -3.02 1.84 -12.04
N ASP A 3 -3.39 2.29 -10.85
CA ASP A 3 -2.59 3.21 -10.03
C ASP A 3 -2.18 2.55 -8.71
N GLY A 4 -1.00 2.90 -8.21
CA GLY A 4 -0.45 2.36 -6.96
C GLY A 4 -0.45 3.42 -5.87
N THR A 5 -1.25 3.23 -4.83
CA THR A 5 -1.35 4.16 -3.71
C THR A 5 -0.61 3.64 -2.46
N GLU A 6 0.08 4.52 -1.74
CA GLU A 6 0.80 4.20 -0.50
C GLU A 6 0.22 5.01 0.66
N HIS A 7 -0.24 4.33 1.71
CA HIS A 7 -0.76 4.97 2.93
C HIS A 7 0.19 4.74 4.12
N PRO A 8 0.57 5.78 4.89
CA PRO A 8 1.38 5.61 6.08
C PRO A 8 0.63 4.78 7.13
N ILE A 9 1.36 3.91 7.83
CA ILE A 9 0.84 3.13 8.94
C ILE A 9 1.70 3.31 10.19
N THR A 10 1.15 3.00 11.35
CA THR A 10 1.94 2.84 12.57
C THR A 10 2.94 1.69 12.40
N ARG A 11 4.12 1.80 13.02
CA ARG A 11 5.14 0.77 12.97
C ARG A 11 4.58 -0.53 13.57
N PRO A 12 4.50 -1.64 12.81
CA PRO A 12 4.07 -2.93 13.37
C PRO A 12 5.04 -3.38 14.48
N GLN A 13 4.55 -4.10 15.50
CA GLN A 13 5.44 -4.66 16.53
C GLN A 13 6.19 -5.90 16.01
N ASP A 14 5.53 -6.70 15.19
CA ASP A 14 6.10 -7.88 14.53
C ASP A 14 7.24 -7.49 13.57
N ARG A 15 8.42 -8.11 13.76
CA ARG A 15 9.65 -7.79 13.05
C ARG A 15 9.57 -8.08 11.55
N GLU A 16 8.88 -9.14 11.15
CA GLU A 16 8.72 -9.49 9.74
C GLU A 16 7.76 -8.51 9.06
N LYS A 17 6.66 -8.15 9.74
CA LYS A 17 5.74 -7.12 9.25
C LYS A 17 6.40 -5.75 9.16
N GLN A 18 7.34 -5.40 10.05
CA GLN A 18 8.10 -4.15 9.93
C GLN A 18 8.89 -4.10 8.63
N LYS A 19 9.67 -5.15 8.32
CA LYS A 19 10.46 -5.23 7.09
C LYS A 19 9.57 -5.14 5.84
N GLN A 20 8.47 -5.89 5.83
CA GLN A 20 7.54 -5.93 4.69
C GLN A 20 6.86 -4.58 4.43
N ASN A 21 6.53 -3.82 5.49
CA ASN A 21 5.83 -2.55 5.35
C ASN A 21 6.77 -1.35 5.23
N TYR A 22 8.10 -1.51 5.35
CA TYR A 22 9.02 -0.38 5.28
C TYR A 22 9.23 0.10 3.83
N SER A 23 8.86 1.36 3.55
CA SER A 23 9.13 2.00 2.26
C SER A 23 10.44 2.78 2.32
N GLY A 24 11.48 2.27 1.62
CA GLY A 24 12.77 2.95 1.51
C GLY A 24 12.67 4.33 0.85
N LYS A 25 11.79 4.48 -0.14
CA LYS A 25 11.57 5.75 -0.84
C LYS A 25 10.94 6.82 0.06
N LYS A 26 9.94 6.44 0.87
CA LYS A 26 9.22 7.34 1.77
C LYS A 26 9.84 7.42 3.18
N LYS A 27 10.85 6.59 3.46
CA LYS A 27 11.54 6.44 4.76
C LYS A 27 10.58 6.22 5.94
N ARG A 28 9.50 5.44 5.73
CA ARG A 28 8.48 5.15 6.74
C ARG A 28 7.73 3.87 6.43
N HIS A 29 6.98 3.35 7.41
CA HIS A 29 6.11 2.20 7.20
C HIS A 29 4.85 2.63 6.43
N THR A 30 4.56 1.95 5.32
CA THR A 30 3.43 2.22 4.45
C THR A 30 2.79 0.93 3.98
N ARG A 31 1.46 0.94 3.81
CA ARG A 31 0.74 -0.10 3.06
C ARG A 31 0.50 0.35 1.63
N LYS A 32 0.69 -0.58 0.69
CA LYS A 32 0.48 -0.33 -0.74
C LYS A 32 -0.81 -0.99 -1.20
N HIS A 33 -1.59 -0.25 -1.98
CA HIS A 33 -2.78 -0.74 -2.67
C HIS A 33 -2.64 -0.48 -4.16
N SER A 34 -3.22 -1.37 -4.96
CA SER A 34 -3.40 -1.15 -6.39
C SER A 34 -4.86 -0.85 -6.63
N ALA A 35 -5.16 0.27 -7.26
CA ALA A 35 -6.50 0.67 -7.63
C ALA A 35 -6.66 0.62 -9.15
N ALA A 36 -7.75 0.05 -9.64
CA ALA A 36 -8.17 0.24 -11.02
C ALA A 36 -9.11 1.45 -11.06
N VAL A 37 -8.76 2.44 -11.87
CA VAL A 37 -9.53 3.67 -12.03
C VAL A 37 -10.01 3.87 -13.47
N ASP A 38 -11.16 4.49 -13.60
CA ASP A 38 -11.70 4.95 -14.89
C ASP A 38 -11.02 6.26 -15.35
N GLN A 39 -11.38 6.72 -16.55
CA GLN A 39 -10.83 7.95 -17.14
C GLN A 39 -11.25 9.23 -16.38
N THR A 40 -12.30 9.14 -15.56
CA THR A 40 -12.80 10.23 -14.71
C THR A 40 -12.27 10.15 -13.27
N LYS A 41 -11.27 9.30 -13.02
CA LYS A 41 -10.63 9.05 -11.71
C LYS A 41 -11.54 8.43 -10.66
N ARG A 42 -12.61 7.75 -11.04
CA ARG A 42 -13.40 6.94 -10.11
C ARG A 42 -12.70 5.61 -9.85
N ILE A 43 -12.68 5.20 -8.58
CA ILE A 43 -12.12 3.91 -8.16
C ILE A 43 -13.14 2.82 -8.49
N LEU A 44 -12.77 1.93 -9.40
CA LEU A 44 -13.58 0.77 -9.79
C LEU A 44 -13.25 -0.44 -8.92
N VAL A 45 -11.96 -0.62 -8.62
CA VAL A 45 -11.43 -1.74 -7.82
C VAL A 45 -10.33 -1.23 -6.92
N LEU A 46 -10.31 -1.68 -5.67
CA LEU A 46 -9.21 -1.47 -4.74
C LEU A 46 -8.70 -2.84 -4.25
N SER A 47 -7.42 -3.13 -4.47
CA SER A 47 -6.83 -4.37 -4.00
C SER A 47 -6.68 -4.36 -2.48
N LYS A 48 -6.72 -5.54 -1.85
CA LYS A 48 -6.23 -5.72 -0.48
C LYS A 48 -4.79 -5.19 -0.43
N ALA A 49 -4.42 -4.56 0.69
CA ALA A 49 -3.05 -4.13 0.90
C ALA A 49 -2.13 -5.33 0.65
N LEU A 50 -1.04 -5.11 -0.09
CA LEU A 50 0.00 -6.12 -0.30
C LEU A 50 0.70 -6.43 1.03
N LEU A 51 0.05 -7.24 1.86
CA LEU A 51 0.64 -8.03 2.92
C LEU A 51 0.49 -9.47 2.44
N ARG A 52 1.60 -10.08 2.05
CA ARG A 52 1.64 -11.53 1.92
C ARG A 52 1.68 -12.07 3.34
N GLU A 53 0.65 -12.81 3.70
CA GLU A 53 0.55 -13.58 4.95
C GLU A 53 1.60 -14.68 4.97
#